data_AF-A0A6I2XKS6-F1
#
_entry.id   AF-A0A6I2XKS6-F1
#
_cell.length_a   1.000
_cell.length_b   1.000
_cell.length_c   1.000
_cell.angle_alpha   90.00
_cell.angle_beta   90.00
_cell.angle_gamma   90.00
#
_symmetry.space_group_name_H-M   'P 1'
#
loop_
_entity.id
_entity.type
_entity.pdbx_description
1 polymer ?
#
loop_
_entity_poly.entity_id
_entity_poly.type
_entity_poly.pdbx_seq_one_letter_code
_entity_poly.pdbx_strand_id
1 'polypeptide(L)'
;MTNMFEELSLDELRAKRAEMQHQEDAVSFVRRLAQGRLDIARDELRRRIDNEPLLDVATNLAGVFGQEHGGGSARPPRETIISGDHPLVLELEHLCEDLGFGSIRTLDETSLRTAIDELAKFELLRSSERRALFDTIDALTAALVQRYKSGGANVDALLND
;
A
#
# COMPACT_ATOMS: atom_id res chain seq x y z
N MET A 1 -7.81 14.61 -24.29
CA MET A 1 -7.40 13.26 -23.84
C MET A 1 -8.55 12.34 -24.15
N THR A 2 -8.35 11.48 -25.14
CA THR A 2 -9.34 10.57 -25.72
C THR A 2 -9.98 9.71 -24.64
N ASN A 3 -11.29 9.56 -24.71
CA ASN A 3 -12.13 8.91 -23.72
C ASN A 3 -11.89 7.39 -23.76
N MET A 4 -10.75 6.91 -23.22
CA MET A 4 -10.32 5.50 -23.26
C MET A 4 -11.35 4.52 -22.67
N PHE A 5 -12.37 5.02 -21.98
CA PHE A 5 -13.41 4.25 -21.31
C PHE A 5 -14.78 4.36 -22.00
N GLU A 6 -14.95 5.14 -23.07
CA GLU A 6 -16.24 5.27 -23.78
C GLU A 6 -16.63 4.02 -24.58
N GLU A 7 -15.63 3.31 -25.09
CA GLU A 7 -15.83 2.09 -25.90
C GLU A 7 -16.15 0.85 -25.06
N LEU A 8 -15.88 0.89 -23.74
CA LEU A 8 -16.16 -0.23 -22.84
C LEU A 8 -17.65 -0.33 -22.53
N SER A 9 -18.17 -1.56 -22.53
CA SER A 9 -19.48 -1.89 -21.97
C SER A 9 -19.51 -1.67 -20.45
N LEU A 10 -20.71 -1.65 -19.88
CA LEU A 10 -20.89 -1.44 -18.45
C LEU A 10 -20.26 -2.56 -17.62
N ASP A 11 -20.33 -3.81 -18.09
CA ASP A 11 -19.72 -4.95 -17.42
C ASP A 11 -18.18 -4.94 -17.54
N GLU A 12 -17.64 -4.52 -18.69
CA GLU A 12 -16.19 -4.33 -18.85
C GLU A 12 -15.66 -3.22 -17.94
N LEU A 13 -16.40 -2.11 -17.77
CA LEU A 13 -16.04 -1.05 -16.82
C LEU A 13 -16.05 -1.54 -15.38
N ARG A 14 -17.05 -2.36 -14.99
CA ARG A 14 -17.13 -2.97 -13.65
C ARG A 14 -15.96 -3.92 -13.41
N ALA A 15 -15.71 -4.83 -14.36
CA ALA A 15 -14.62 -5.80 -14.28
C ALA A 15 -13.26 -5.10 -14.18
N LYS A 16 -13.02 -4.08 -15.02
CA LYS A 16 -11.76 -3.33 -15.00
C LYS A 16 -11.58 -2.53 -13.72
N ARG A 17 -12.65 -1.93 -13.18
CA ARG A 17 -12.60 -1.26 -11.88
C ARG A 17 -12.28 -2.23 -10.75
N ALA A 18 -12.87 -3.42 -10.75
CA ALA A 18 -12.60 -4.46 -9.75
C ALA A 18 -11.14 -4.93 -9.82
N GLU A 19 -10.61 -5.14 -11.03
CA GLU A 19 -9.21 -5.50 -11.24
C GLU A 19 -8.25 -4.42 -10.71
N MET A 20 -8.48 -3.15 -11.05
CA MET A 20 -7.64 -2.05 -10.54
C MET A 20 -7.73 -1.90 -9.01
N GLN A 21 -8.89 -2.19 -8.41
CA GLN A 21 -9.05 -2.20 -6.97
C GLN A 21 -8.25 -3.32 -6.31
N HIS A 22 -8.27 -4.53 -6.88
CA HIS A 22 -7.49 -5.65 -6.37
C HIS A 22 -5.98 -5.35 -6.43
N GLN A 23 -5.51 -4.75 -7.53
CA GLN A 23 -4.12 -4.30 -7.64
C GLN A 23 -3.78 -3.21 -6.62
N GLU A 24 -4.66 -2.24 -6.42
CA GLU A 24 -4.46 -1.17 -5.41
C GLU A 24 -4.38 -1.73 -4.01
N ASP A 25 -5.21 -2.72 -3.67
CA ASP A 25 -5.17 -3.35 -2.35
C ASP A 25 -3.82 -4.02 -2.10
N ALA A 26 -3.27 -4.74 -3.08
CA ALA A 26 -1.95 -5.37 -2.98
C ALA A 26 -0.83 -4.33 -2.78
N VAL A 27 -0.86 -3.25 -3.56
CA VAL A 27 0.11 -2.14 -3.43
C VAL A 27 -0.03 -1.47 -2.05
N SER A 28 -1.25 -1.18 -1.61
CA SER A 28 -1.52 -0.56 -0.31
C SER A 28 -1.11 -1.43 0.88
N PHE A 29 -1.23 -2.75 0.75
CA PHE A 29 -0.77 -3.71 1.75
C PHE A 29 0.76 -3.69 1.85
N VAL A 30 1.45 -3.89 0.73
CA VAL A 30 2.93 -3.93 0.68
C VAL A 30 3.56 -2.59 1.06
N ARG A 31 2.94 -1.48 0.66
CA ARG A 31 3.35 -0.13 1.08
C ARG A 31 3.32 0.02 2.61
N ARG A 32 2.25 -0.44 3.28
CA ARG A 32 2.15 -0.39 4.74
C ARG A 32 3.17 -1.31 5.43
N LEU A 33 3.44 -2.48 4.87
CA LEU A 33 4.52 -3.35 5.36
C LEU A 33 5.89 -2.66 5.26
N ALA A 34 6.17 -2.00 4.14
CA ALA A 34 7.41 -1.25 3.96
C ALA A 34 7.53 -0.08 4.93
N GLN A 35 6.44 0.67 5.17
CA GLN A 35 6.38 1.73 6.19
C GLN A 35 6.75 1.20 7.58
N GLY A 36 6.10 0.12 8.03
CA GLY A 36 6.38 -0.48 9.33
C GLY A 36 7.84 -0.93 9.49
N ARG A 37 8.43 -1.53 8.45
CA ARG A 37 9.85 -1.93 8.45
C ARG A 37 10.78 -0.72 8.46
N LEU A 38 10.47 0.31 7.69
CA LEU A 38 11.21 1.57 7.68
C LEU A 38 11.20 2.26 9.04
N ASP A 39 10.07 2.25 9.74
CA ASP A 39 9.93 2.86 11.05
C ASP A 39 10.74 2.09 12.11
N ILE A 40 10.75 0.76 12.07
CA ILE A 40 11.64 -0.07 12.90
C ILE A 40 13.12 0.29 12.66
N ALA A 41 13.52 0.45 11.40
CA ALA A 41 14.90 0.80 11.06
C ALA A 41 15.30 2.20 11.55
N ARG A 42 14.40 3.18 11.41
CA ARG A 42 14.60 4.54 11.90
C ARG A 42 14.66 4.59 13.42
N ASP A 43 13.81 3.84 14.10
CA ASP A 43 13.82 3.72 15.56
C ASP A 43 15.14 3.12 16.06
N GLU A 44 15.63 2.04 15.44
CA GLU A 44 16.93 1.46 15.74
C GLU A 44 18.07 2.47 15.59
N LEU A 45 18.09 3.23 14.48
CA LEU A 45 19.12 4.25 14.25
C LEU A 45 19.04 5.37 15.30
N ARG A 46 17.85 5.87 15.58
CA ARG A 46 17.62 6.88 16.61
C ARG A 46 18.10 6.41 17.97
N ARG A 47 17.73 5.18 18.36
CA ARG A 47 18.15 4.57 19.62
C ARG A 47 19.68 4.54 19.77
N ARG A 48 20.40 4.20 18.69
CA ARG A 48 21.87 4.21 18.69
C ARG A 48 22.46 5.61 18.85
N ILE A 49 21.89 6.61 18.17
CA ILE A 49 22.34 8.01 18.26
C ILE A 49 22.11 8.55 19.68
N ASP A 50 20.95 8.24 20.26
CA ASP A 50 20.54 8.73 21.58
C ASP A 50 21.13 7.88 22.74
N ASN A 51 21.91 6.83 22.44
CA ASN A 51 22.46 5.84 23.39
C ASN A 51 21.40 5.21 24.31
N GLU A 52 20.19 5.02 23.80
CA GLU A 52 19.09 4.42 24.54
C GLU A 52 19.26 2.88 24.65
N PRO A 53 18.91 2.27 25.79
CA PRO A 53 19.02 0.83 25.98
C PRO A 53 18.04 0.06 25.10
N LEU A 54 18.41 -1.15 24.71
CA LEU A 54 17.52 -2.10 24.03
C LEU A 54 16.31 -2.42 24.93
N LEU A 55 15.11 -2.04 24.49
CA LEU A 55 13.86 -2.44 25.13
C LEU A 55 13.37 -3.79 24.60
N ASP A 56 12.51 -4.46 25.37
CA ASP A 56 11.83 -5.68 24.95
C ASP A 56 11.07 -5.45 23.62
N VAL A 57 11.07 -6.46 22.76
CA VAL A 57 10.54 -6.41 21.39
C VAL A 57 9.07 -5.99 21.39
N ALA A 58 8.28 -6.49 22.34
CA ALA A 58 6.85 -6.16 22.45
C ALA A 58 6.61 -4.68 22.79
N THR A 59 7.41 -4.11 23.70
CA THR A 59 7.31 -2.70 24.11
C THR A 59 7.79 -1.76 23.00
N ASN A 60 8.85 -2.14 22.27
CA ASN A 60 9.37 -1.38 21.14
C ASN A 60 8.37 -1.37 19.96
N LEU A 61 7.75 -2.51 19.64
CA LEU A 61 6.74 -2.62 18.58
C LEU A 61 5.53 -1.71 18.84
N ALA A 62 5.01 -1.71 20.08
CA ALA A 62 3.90 -0.83 20.45
C ALA A 62 4.26 0.67 20.35
N GLY A 63 5.52 1.03 20.64
CA GLY A 63 6.03 2.39 20.48
C GLY A 63 6.15 2.83 19.02
N VAL A 64 6.67 1.95 18.14
CA VAL A 64 6.87 2.21 16.71
C VAL A 64 5.53 2.32 15.98
N PHE A 65 4.62 1.37 16.18
CA PHE A 65 3.33 1.36 15.49
C PHE A 65 2.25 2.22 16.16
N GLY A 66 2.44 2.62 17.42
CA GLY A 66 1.49 3.48 18.15
C GLY A 66 1.49 4.94 17.70
N GLN A 67 2.49 5.38 16.91
CA GLN A 67 2.58 6.75 16.39
C GLN A 67 1.88 6.93 15.04
N GLU A 68 1.65 5.85 14.28
CA GLU A 68 0.97 5.93 12.99
C GLU A 68 -0.54 6.08 13.17
N HIS A 69 -1.00 7.33 13.26
CA HIS A 69 -2.38 7.66 12.91
C HIS A 69 -2.48 7.54 11.39
N GLY A 70 -2.68 6.31 10.91
CA GLY A 70 -2.84 6.02 9.51
C GLY A 70 -3.83 7.00 8.90
N GLY A 71 -3.37 7.78 7.93
CA GLY A 71 -4.21 8.54 7.02
C GLY A 71 -5.02 7.53 6.20
N GLY A 72 -6.01 6.93 6.86
CA GLY A 72 -6.91 5.97 6.28
C GLY A 72 -7.56 6.62 5.09
N SER A 73 -7.54 5.92 3.95
CA SER A 73 -8.41 6.26 2.84
C SER A 73 -9.82 6.46 3.42
N ALA A 74 -10.52 7.55 3.05
CA ALA A 74 -11.91 7.78 3.46
C ALA A 74 -12.89 6.73 2.89
N ARG A 75 -12.38 5.65 2.33
CA ARG A 75 -13.10 4.57 1.67
C ARG A 75 -13.46 3.50 2.70
N PRO A 76 -14.65 2.88 2.61
CA PRO A 76 -15.05 1.81 3.50
C PRO A 76 -13.97 0.72 3.61
N PRO A 77 -13.73 0.17 4.81
CA PRO A 77 -12.87 -1.00 4.97
C PRO A 77 -13.34 -2.11 4.05
N ARG A 78 -12.42 -2.65 3.24
CA ARG A 78 -12.65 -3.87 2.47
C ARG A 78 -11.82 -4.98 3.07
N GLU A 79 -12.42 -6.15 3.22
CA GLU A 79 -11.68 -7.36 3.57
C GLU A 79 -10.84 -7.74 2.35
N THR A 80 -9.58 -7.33 2.36
CA THR A 80 -8.63 -7.73 1.34
C THR A 80 -7.60 -8.66 1.97
N ILE A 81 -7.64 -9.92 1.55
CA ILE A 81 -6.63 -10.91 1.90
C ILE A 81 -5.63 -10.94 0.74
N ILE A 82 -4.44 -10.38 0.99
CA ILE A 82 -3.31 -10.49 0.06
C ILE A 82 -2.50 -11.73 0.46
N SER A 83 -2.29 -12.64 -0.49
CA SER A 83 -1.51 -13.86 -0.26
C SER A 83 -0.03 -13.53 -0.01
N GLY A 84 0.63 -14.32 0.83
CA GLY A 84 2.06 -14.17 1.11
C GLY A 84 2.96 -14.42 -0.10
N ASP A 85 2.50 -15.21 -1.07
CA ASP A 85 3.20 -15.47 -2.34
C ASP A 85 2.94 -14.41 -3.42
N HIS A 86 2.22 -13.33 -3.08
CA HIS A 86 1.97 -12.26 -4.04
C HIS A 86 3.30 -11.63 -4.49
N PRO A 87 3.51 -11.36 -5.80
CA PRO A 87 4.80 -10.88 -6.31
C PRO A 87 5.36 -9.64 -5.60
N LEU A 88 4.51 -8.67 -5.27
CA LEU A 88 4.92 -7.46 -4.53
C LEU A 88 5.35 -7.76 -3.08
N VAL A 89 4.78 -8.80 -2.45
CA VAL A 89 5.19 -9.23 -1.10
C VAL A 89 6.57 -9.85 -1.18
N LEU A 90 6.77 -10.77 -2.12
CA LEU A 90 8.06 -11.41 -2.38
C LEU A 90 9.14 -10.38 -2.76
N GLU A 91 8.81 -9.36 -3.55
CA GLU A 91 9.73 -8.27 -3.89
C GLU A 91 10.23 -7.54 -2.64
N LEU A 92 9.34 -7.20 -1.71
CA LEU A 92 9.71 -6.56 -0.44
C LEU A 92 10.49 -7.51 0.48
N GLU A 93 10.15 -8.81 0.50
CA GLU A 93 10.87 -9.83 1.27
C GLU A 93 12.30 -9.99 0.77
N HIS A 94 12.52 -10.17 -0.53
CA HIS A 94 13.88 -10.25 -1.11
C HIS A 94 14.69 -8.98 -0.82
N LEU A 95 14.07 -7.79 -0.94
CA LEU A 95 14.74 -6.54 -0.57
C LEU A 95 15.18 -6.56 0.90
N CYS A 96 14.34 -7.05 1.81
CA CYS A 96 14.67 -7.15 3.23
C CYS A 96 15.75 -8.19 3.52
N GLU A 97 15.79 -9.29 2.77
CA GLU A 97 16.85 -10.29 2.84
C GLU A 97 18.20 -9.71 2.39
N ASP A 98 18.23 -9.03 1.24
CA ASP A 98 19.42 -8.38 0.68
C ASP A 98 20.00 -7.32 1.61
N LEU A 99 19.13 -6.59 2.32
CA LEU A 99 19.51 -5.57 3.30
C LEU A 99 19.89 -6.15 4.67
N GLY A 100 19.76 -7.47 4.88
CA GLY A 100 19.98 -8.10 6.18
C GLY A 100 19.00 -7.65 7.26
N PHE A 101 17.80 -7.20 6.88
CA PHE A 101 16.81 -6.58 7.77
C PHE A 101 16.40 -7.51 8.92
N GLY A 102 16.38 -8.82 8.71
CA GLY A 102 16.09 -9.80 9.78
C GLY A 102 17.07 -9.74 10.96
N SER A 103 18.26 -9.15 10.77
CA SER A 103 19.28 -8.94 11.79
C SER A 103 19.55 -7.45 12.04
N ILE A 104 18.54 -6.58 11.87
CA ILE A 104 18.69 -5.12 11.91
C ILE A 104 19.40 -4.57 13.16
N ARG A 105 19.19 -5.22 14.32
CA ARG A 105 19.80 -4.83 15.60
C ARG A 105 21.32 -5.03 15.64
N THR A 106 21.87 -5.90 14.79
CA THR A 106 23.29 -6.22 14.73
C THR A 106 23.99 -5.67 13.50
N LEU A 107 23.26 -5.08 12.55
CA LEU A 107 23.85 -4.36 11.42
C LEU A 107 24.76 -3.24 11.92
N ASP A 108 25.85 -2.95 11.20
CA ASP A 108 26.60 -1.73 11.45
C ASP A 108 25.80 -0.48 11.04
N GLU A 109 26.26 0.71 11.45
CA GLU A 109 25.53 1.96 11.19
C GLU A 109 25.38 2.25 9.69
N THR A 110 26.41 1.96 8.88
CA THR A 110 26.37 2.19 7.44
C THR A 110 25.30 1.33 6.78
N SER A 111 25.28 0.03 7.09
CA SER A 111 24.31 -0.93 6.57
C SER A 111 22.89 -0.60 7.02
N LEU A 112 22.72 -0.16 8.27
CA LEU A 112 21.43 0.30 8.79
C LEU A 112 20.90 1.54 8.03
N ARG A 113 21.77 2.51 7.74
CA ARG A 113 21.41 3.69 6.93
C ARG A 113 21.04 3.29 5.51
N THR A 114 21.79 2.39 4.89
CA THR A 114 21.45 1.84 3.57
C THR A 114 20.08 1.15 3.58
N ALA A 115 19.79 0.35 4.62
CA ALA A 115 18.48 -0.29 4.75
C ALA A 115 17.34 0.73 4.85
N ILE A 116 17.52 1.80 5.62
CA ILE A 116 16.55 2.91 5.71
C ILE A 116 16.32 3.56 4.34
N ASP A 117 17.39 3.87 3.61
CA ASP A 117 17.30 4.55 2.33
C ASP A 117 16.61 3.69 1.27
N GLU A 118 16.95 2.40 1.17
CA GLU A 118 16.33 1.49 0.20
C GLU A 118 14.87 1.17 0.54
N LEU A 119 14.54 0.96 1.81
CA LEU A 119 13.14 0.80 2.24
C LEU A 119 12.31 2.07 1.97
N ALA A 120 12.89 3.26 2.17
CA ALA A 120 12.22 4.52 1.86
C ALA A 120 11.98 4.70 0.35
N LYS A 121 12.93 4.30 -0.51
CA LYS A 121 12.74 4.32 -1.97
C LYS A 121 11.63 3.36 -2.39
N PHE A 122 11.61 2.14 -1.84
CA PHE A 122 10.58 1.16 -2.13
C PHE A 122 9.19 1.65 -1.69
N GLU A 123 9.06 2.20 -0.48
CA GLU A 123 7.81 2.78 0.00
C GLU A 123 7.33 3.91 -0.91
N LEU A 124 8.22 4.83 -1.28
CA LEU A 124 7.90 5.96 -2.15
C LEU A 124 7.41 5.50 -3.53
N LEU A 125 8.04 4.47 -4.09
CA LEU A 125 7.62 3.85 -5.35
C LEU A 125 6.19 3.31 -5.22
N ARG A 126 5.91 2.48 -4.20
CA ARG A 126 4.57 1.93 -3.96
C ARG A 126 3.54 3.03 -3.68
N SER A 127 3.92 4.09 -2.99
CA SER A 127 3.11 5.30 -2.79
C SER A 127 2.76 6.02 -4.09
N SER A 128 3.67 6.06 -5.06
CA SER A 128 3.42 6.63 -6.39
C SER A 128 2.48 5.76 -7.23
N GLU A 129 2.70 4.44 -7.22
CA GLU A 129 1.88 3.44 -7.91
C GLU A 129 0.44 3.43 -7.40
N ARG A 130 0.27 3.46 -6.07
CA ARG A 130 -1.03 3.59 -5.41
C ARG A 130 -1.82 4.81 -5.89
N ARG A 131 -1.15 5.96 -6.00
CA ARG A 131 -1.81 7.20 -6.48
C ARG A 131 -2.30 7.05 -7.91
N ALA A 132 -1.47 6.53 -8.80
CA ALA A 132 -1.85 6.27 -10.19
C ALA A 132 -3.02 5.27 -10.31
N LEU A 133 -3.05 4.25 -9.46
CA LEU A 133 -4.16 3.30 -9.38
C LEU A 133 -5.45 3.99 -8.92
N PHE A 134 -5.39 4.87 -7.90
CA PHE A 134 -6.56 5.65 -7.51
C PHE A 134 -7.07 6.56 -8.61
N ASP A 135 -6.19 7.30 -9.29
CA ASP A 135 -6.59 8.15 -10.41
C ASP A 135 -7.34 7.34 -11.49
N THR A 136 -6.85 6.12 -11.76
CA THR A 136 -7.49 5.18 -12.70
C THR A 136 -8.83 4.66 -12.19
N ILE A 137 -8.92 4.25 -10.92
CA ILE A 137 -10.16 3.78 -10.29
C ILE A 137 -11.22 4.88 -10.26
N ASP A 138 -10.83 6.12 -10.00
CA ASP A 138 -11.73 7.26 -9.95
C ASP A 138 -12.24 7.62 -11.35
N ALA A 139 -11.38 7.57 -12.37
CA ALA A 139 -11.80 7.74 -13.75
C ALA A 139 -12.79 6.63 -14.21
N LEU A 140 -12.53 5.37 -13.87
CA LEU A 140 -13.45 4.25 -14.14
C LEU A 140 -14.78 4.42 -13.38
N THR A 141 -14.73 4.89 -12.14
CA THR A 141 -15.92 5.17 -11.32
C THR A 141 -16.75 6.29 -11.95
N ALA A 142 -16.11 7.36 -12.42
CA ALA A 142 -16.77 8.45 -13.12
C ALA A 142 -17.44 7.97 -14.42
N ALA A 143 -16.75 7.14 -15.22
CA ALA A 143 -17.30 6.56 -16.44
C ALA A 143 -18.53 5.69 -16.17
N LEU A 144 -18.49 4.84 -15.13
CA LEU A 144 -19.65 4.05 -14.69
C LEU A 144 -20.84 4.94 -14.33
N VAL A 145 -20.62 5.97 -13.50
CA VAL A 145 -21.69 6.91 -13.10
C VAL A 145 -22.30 7.61 -14.32
N GLN A 146 -21.49 8.03 -15.29
CA GLN A 146 -22.01 8.63 -16.52
C GLN A 146 -22.84 7.64 -17.33
N ARG A 147 -22.41 6.38 -17.44
CA ARG A 147 -23.13 5.33 -18.19
C ARG A 147 -24.47 4.99 -17.55
N TYR A 148 -24.56 4.95 -16.22
CA TYR A 148 -25.84 4.78 -15.52
C TYR A 148 -26.80 5.94 -15.79
N LYS A 149 -26.31 7.18 -15.79
CA LYS A 149 -27.12 8.37 -16.10
C LYS A 149 -27.62 8.40 -17.54
N SER A 150 -26.79 8.02 -18.51
CA SER A 150 -27.17 8.03 -19.93
C SER A 150 -28.02 6.84 -20.35
N GLY A 151 -27.88 5.69 -19.67
CA GLY A 151 -28.65 4.46 -19.94
C GLY A 151 -30.07 4.42 -19.37
N GLY A 152 -30.55 5.51 -18.75
CA GLY A 152 -31.92 5.58 -18.19
C GLY A 152 -32.19 4.64 -17.02
N ALA A 153 -31.15 4.09 -16.38
CA ALA A 153 -31.30 3.14 -15.29
C ALA A 153 -31.79 3.85 -14.03
N ASN A 154 -33.03 3.53 -13.62
CA ASN A 154 -33.56 3.85 -12.32
C ASN A 154 -32.68 3.17 -11.24
N VAL A 155 -32.45 3.86 -10.13
CA VAL A 155 -31.49 3.49 -9.07
C VAL A 155 -31.76 2.09 -8.47
N ASP A 156 -32.96 1.54 -8.69
CA ASP A 156 -33.39 0.21 -8.25
C ASP A 156 -32.51 -0.96 -8.73
N ALA A 157 -31.81 -0.85 -9.86
CA ALA A 157 -30.91 -1.92 -10.32
C ALA A 157 -29.60 -2.00 -9.52
N LEU A 158 -29.28 -0.98 -8.71
CA LEU A 158 -28.04 -0.90 -7.93
C LEU A 158 -28.15 -1.54 -6.53
N LEU A 159 -29.35 -1.93 -6.10
CA LEU A 159 -29.64 -2.47 -4.77
C LEU A 159 -29.81 -3.99 -4.73
N ASN A 160 -29.69 -4.67 -5.87
CA ASN A 160 -29.96 -6.11 -6.00
C ASN A 160 -28.71 -6.98 -6.30
N ASP A 161 -27.49 -6.43 -6.29
CA ASP A 161 -26.23 -7.18 -6.43
C ASP A 161 -25.35 -7.06 -5.19
#